data_AF-A0A077KLS2-F1
#
_entry.id   AF-A0A077KLS2-F1
#
_cell.length_a   1.000
_cell.length_b   1.000
_cell.length_c   1.000
_cell.angle_alpha   90.00
_cell.angle_beta   90.00
_cell.angle_gamma   90.00
#
_symmetry.space_group_name_H-M   'P 1'
#
loop_
_entity.id
_entity.type
_entity.pdbx_description
1 polymer ?
#
loop_
_entity_poly.entity_id
_entity_poly.type
_entity_poly.pdbx_seq_one_letter_code
_entity_poly.pdbx_strand_id
1 'polypeptide(L)'
;MFDNHTGIFCFKYKVKLDNIINTVLNIAFDILLQLENKTTSNKDIELAVELFDDNLYKDLGIIKEDLLLKEKENENEDGDKNEGEDEIIYVYSKNDLFGQISTYYNDQLFNDVDILNFLEGSDIAFLQKEEKILYSFDKTGSEVIKRVKNAINNKNIINALIGYLKDLRIKSALNNIHKLNSPFLYGDVLELDKQSGVINHKYLSFDFLDTSKFELDKVDTDDIWLNRKTYKQKFKIVLPNLNDEQDYFVLKDKDHEIGIKINDIVLPFINANIIKYVKEDKRNFYYWSLIKDSFTTSENRKTNSSTLINDFISDSRKSDFAQLLSNLKKNLYIPADIEIFDSYKKYFRNYTYTEKLKFLEEYELYFPEHIDETGLCVYTNQKKEDEYNLLHWIEPKNPKQFSHYRKSIPEKIKRNLVSILKPEIAFYVLEKYFEDTVENILKEHDSSYIPNAVFTINNEKKWEVDFIIYSHTKNKIYFIEAKTKLNKEYIYSYIRKSSELEASLKNELGILDTEILNVEYVILAGFSDENVDAYQHFIESKEDYNNKRDGFFTLPYHFSIPISTIKDKNLTCIAEPEYDKLKKIITETCPK
;
A
#
# COMPACT_ATOMS: atom_id res chain seq x y z
N MET A 1 7.79 -8.17 -10.49
CA MET A 1 6.60 -7.33 -10.23
C MET A 1 6.87 -6.45 -9.04
N PHE A 2 6.51 -5.16 -9.10
CA PHE A 2 6.46 -4.35 -7.88
C PHE A 2 5.56 -5.03 -6.86
N ASP A 3 5.92 -4.92 -5.58
CA ASP A 3 5.05 -5.41 -4.54
C ASP A 3 3.74 -4.63 -4.57
N ASN A 4 2.64 -5.36 -4.53
CA ASN A 4 1.30 -4.79 -4.57
C ASN A 4 0.79 -4.57 -3.14
N HIS A 5 0.57 -3.31 -2.80
CA HIS A 5 0.10 -2.81 -1.51
C HIS A 5 -1.39 -2.45 -1.52
N THR A 6 -2.17 -2.97 -2.48
CA THR A 6 -3.63 -2.78 -2.46
C THR A 6 -4.25 -3.33 -1.17
N GLY A 7 -3.63 -4.38 -0.62
CA GLY A 7 -4.08 -5.05 0.59
C GLY A 7 -5.35 -5.87 0.39
N ILE A 8 -5.72 -6.20 -0.87
CA ILE A 8 -6.88 -7.04 -1.18
C ILE A 8 -6.40 -8.42 -1.61
N PHE A 9 -6.98 -9.46 -1.02
CA PHE A 9 -6.65 -10.85 -1.26
C PHE A 9 -7.90 -11.62 -1.66
N CYS A 10 -7.77 -12.51 -2.62
CA CYS A 10 -8.85 -13.37 -3.10
C CYS A 10 -8.72 -14.77 -2.50
N PHE A 11 -9.84 -15.31 -2.05
CA PHE A 11 -9.96 -16.65 -1.49
C PHE A 11 -11.11 -17.38 -2.17
N LYS A 12 -10.91 -18.65 -2.50
CA LYS A 12 -12.02 -19.56 -2.73
C LYS A 12 -12.47 -20.08 -1.37
N TYR A 13 -13.76 -20.01 -1.08
CA TYR A 13 -14.28 -20.43 0.21
C TYR A 13 -15.09 -21.72 0.09
N LYS A 14 -15.10 -22.49 1.18
CA LYS A 14 -16.00 -23.62 1.36
C LYS A 14 -16.59 -23.59 2.77
N VAL A 15 -17.91 -23.61 2.84
CA VAL A 15 -18.64 -23.75 4.11
C VAL A 15 -18.73 -25.24 4.46
N LYS A 16 -18.52 -25.58 5.73
CA LYS A 16 -18.49 -26.95 6.26
C LYS A 16 -19.34 -27.07 7.53
N LEU A 17 -20.64 -26.91 7.39
CA LEU A 17 -21.62 -27.10 8.45
C LEU A 17 -22.07 -28.56 8.60
N ASP A 18 -21.70 -29.43 7.67
CA ASP A 18 -22.17 -30.82 7.57
C ASP A 18 -22.02 -31.58 8.89
N ASN A 19 -20.84 -31.51 9.52
CA ASN A 19 -20.60 -32.22 10.77
C ASN A 19 -21.54 -31.77 11.89
N ILE A 20 -21.80 -30.46 11.98
CA ILE A 20 -22.63 -29.87 13.03
C ILE A 20 -24.10 -30.22 12.77
N ILE A 21 -24.56 -29.99 11.54
CA ILE A 21 -25.93 -30.25 11.12
C ILE A 21 -26.26 -31.74 11.23
N ASN A 22 -25.44 -32.62 10.64
CA ASN A 22 -25.65 -34.07 10.72
C ASN A 22 -25.59 -34.60 12.15
N THR A 23 -24.78 -34.01 13.04
CA THR A 23 -24.78 -34.40 14.46
C THR A 23 -26.12 -34.10 15.11
N VAL A 24 -26.66 -32.90 14.91
CA VAL A 24 -27.98 -32.52 15.46
C VAL A 24 -29.09 -33.39 14.87
N LEU A 25 -29.07 -33.64 13.57
CA LEU A 25 -30.04 -34.49 12.87
C LEU A 25 -30.01 -35.93 13.37
N ASN A 26 -28.84 -36.51 13.57
CA ASN A 26 -28.71 -37.87 14.10
C ASN A 26 -29.21 -37.95 15.55
N ILE A 27 -28.90 -36.97 16.40
CA ILE A 27 -29.44 -36.93 17.76
C ILE A 27 -30.98 -36.83 17.72
N ALA A 28 -31.54 -35.98 16.86
CA ALA A 28 -32.98 -35.84 16.70
C ALA A 28 -33.64 -37.17 16.30
N PHE A 29 -33.03 -37.88 15.35
CA PHE A 29 -33.49 -39.17 14.86
C PHE A 29 -33.39 -40.28 15.92
N ASP A 30 -32.29 -40.32 16.68
CA ASP A 30 -32.10 -41.30 17.76
C ASP A 30 -33.15 -41.11 18.87
N ILE A 31 -33.51 -39.86 19.18
CA ILE A 31 -34.59 -39.56 20.12
C ILE A 31 -35.94 -40.05 19.56
N LEU A 32 -36.20 -39.86 18.26
CA LEU A 32 -37.42 -40.35 17.62
C LEU A 32 -37.51 -41.89 17.72
N LEU A 33 -36.44 -42.61 17.39
CA LEU A 33 -36.38 -44.08 17.51
C LEU A 33 -36.70 -44.54 18.93
N GLN A 34 -36.15 -43.87 19.94
CA GLN A 34 -36.41 -44.17 21.35
C GLN A 34 -37.86 -43.87 21.75
N LEU A 35 -38.44 -42.77 21.28
CA LEU A 35 -39.83 -42.41 21.59
C LEU A 35 -40.84 -43.37 20.94
N GLU A 36 -40.51 -43.93 19.78
CA GLU A 36 -41.37 -44.86 19.05
C GLU A 36 -41.07 -46.34 19.34
N ASN A 37 -40.08 -46.63 20.19
CA ASN A 37 -39.56 -47.99 20.45
C ASN A 37 -39.22 -48.76 19.16
N LYS A 38 -38.60 -48.07 18.19
CA LYS A 38 -38.17 -48.64 16.91
C LYS A 38 -36.66 -48.86 16.89
N THR A 39 -36.21 -49.83 16.10
CA THR A 39 -34.79 -50.07 15.79
C THR A 39 -34.49 -49.64 14.35
N THR A 40 -33.24 -49.26 14.07
CA THR A 40 -32.78 -48.91 12.72
C THR A 40 -33.05 -50.02 11.72
N SER A 41 -33.58 -49.67 10.55
CA SER A 41 -33.96 -50.61 9.48
C SER A 41 -33.92 -49.92 8.10
N ASN A 42 -34.18 -50.67 7.02
CA ASN A 42 -34.32 -50.12 5.67
C ASN A 42 -35.48 -49.10 5.54
N LYS A 43 -36.36 -48.97 6.55
CA LYS A 43 -37.44 -47.96 6.63
C LYS A 43 -37.03 -46.66 7.34
N ASP A 44 -35.74 -46.48 7.67
CA ASP A 44 -35.25 -45.30 8.39
C ASP A 44 -35.54 -43.98 7.65
N ILE A 45 -35.63 -44.01 6.32
CA ILE A 45 -36.01 -42.82 5.54
C ILE A 45 -37.46 -42.39 5.80
N GLU A 46 -38.41 -43.31 5.99
CA GLU A 46 -39.81 -42.95 6.31
C GLU A 46 -39.87 -42.16 7.62
N LEU A 47 -39.16 -42.65 8.63
CA LEU A 47 -39.04 -42.00 9.93
C LEU A 47 -38.31 -40.66 9.86
N ALA A 48 -37.25 -40.58 9.06
CA ALA A 48 -36.50 -39.35 8.87
C ALA A 48 -37.33 -38.28 8.14
N VAL A 49 -38.21 -38.69 7.22
CA VAL A 49 -39.16 -37.79 6.54
C VAL A 49 -40.28 -37.32 7.47
N GLU A 50 -40.67 -38.15 8.45
CA GLU A 50 -41.66 -37.77 9.46
C GLU A 50 -41.10 -36.84 10.55
N LEU A 51 -39.77 -36.77 10.69
CA LEU A 51 -39.11 -35.97 11.72
C LEU A 51 -39.36 -34.46 11.58
N PHE A 52 -39.55 -33.97 10.35
CA PHE A 52 -39.65 -32.54 10.04
C PHE A 52 -41.04 -32.11 9.58
N ASP A 53 -41.36 -30.83 9.79
CA ASP A 53 -42.54 -30.19 9.25
C ASP A 53 -42.40 -29.88 7.76
N ASP A 54 -43.54 -29.65 7.11
CA ASP A 54 -43.57 -29.49 5.66
C ASP A 54 -42.93 -28.17 5.19
N ASN A 55 -42.65 -27.21 6.09
CA ASN A 55 -41.95 -25.97 5.74
C ASN A 55 -40.48 -26.23 5.43
N LEU A 56 -39.83 -27.20 6.10
CA LEU A 56 -38.44 -27.53 5.80
C LEU A 56 -38.30 -27.99 4.35
N TYR A 57 -39.14 -28.92 3.90
CA TYR A 57 -39.08 -29.44 2.54
C TYR A 57 -39.37 -28.35 1.51
N LYS A 58 -40.29 -27.44 1.82
CA LYS A 58 -40.57 -26.27 1.00
C LYS A 58 -39.34 -25.36 0.88
N ASP A 59 -38.65 -25.08 1.98
CA ASP A 59 -37.45 -24.24 2.01
C ASP A 59 -36.27 -24.90 1.28
N LEU A 60 -36.17 -26.23 1.36
CA LEU A 60 -35.19 -27.04 0.61
C LEU A 60 -35.54 -27.20 -0.87
N GLY A 61 -36.78 -26.90 -1.29
CA GLY A 61 -37.27 -27.17 -2.63
C GLY A 61 -37.43 -28.67 -2.95
N ILE A 62 -37.63 -29.51 -1.94
CA ILE A 62 -37.75 -30.97 -2.09
C ILE A 62 -39.23 -31.37 -2.11
N ILE A 63 -39.60 -32.22 -3.06
CA ILE A 63 -40.89 -32.91 -3.06
C ILE A 63 -40.78 -34.12 -2.13
N LYS A 64 -41.56 -34.10 -1.04
CA LYS A 64 -41.47 -35.09 0.04
C LYS A 64 -41.74 -36.52 -0.45
N GLU A 65 -42.65 -36.66 -1.41
CA GLU A 65 -43.02 -37.94 -2.00
C GLU A 65 -41.85 -38.59 -2.77
N ASP A 66 -40.96 -37.78 -3.36
CA ASP A 66 -39.80 -38.29 -4.11
C ASP A 66 -38.80 -39.01 -3.18
N LEU A 67 -38.69 -38.56 -1.93
CA LEU A 67 -37.85 -39.22 -0.93
C LEU A 67 -38.35 -40.61 -0.52
N LEU A 68 -39.62 -40.91 -0.78
CA LEU A 68 -40.27 -42.17 -0.43
C LEU A 68 -40.43 -43.12 -1.63
N LEU A 69 -39.77 -42.82 -2.75
CA LEU A 69 -39.75 -43.68 -3.94
C LEU A 69 -39.12 -45.04 -3.63
N LYS A 70 -39.78 -46.10 -4.13
CA LYS A 70 -39.39 -47.50 -3.93
C LYS A 70 -38.98 -48.10 -5.27
N GLU A 71 -37.85 -48.79 -5.30
CA GLU A 71 -37.46 -49.64 -6.43
C GLU A 71 -37.85 -51.09 -6.14
N LYS A 72 -38.31 -51.81 -7.16
CA LYS A 72 -38.47 -53.27 -7.07
C LYS A 72 -37.13 -53.91 -7.37
N GLU A 73 -36.63 -54.73 -6.45
CA GLU A 73 -35.58 -55.69 -6.76
C GLU A 73 -36.11 -56.63 -7.85
N ASN A 74 -35.46 -56.67 -9.01
CA ASN A 74 -35.74 -57.71 -10.00
C ASN A 74 -35.22 -59.03 -9.41
N GLU A 75 -36.12 -59.95 -9.10
CA GLU A 75 -35.77 -61.36 -8.95
C GLU A 75 -35.01 -61.83 -10.20
N ASN A 76 -33.84 -62.42 -10.00
CA ASN A 76 -33.01 -62.98 -11.05
C ASN A 76 -33.75 -64.06 -11.87
N GLU A 77 -33.36 -64.16 -13.14
CA GLU A 77 -33.80 -65.10 -14.19
C GLU A 77 -33.59 -66.61 -13.91
N ASP A 78 -33.56 -67.09 -12.68
CA ASP A 78 -33.56 -68.54 -12.43
C ASP A 78 -34.61 -68.91 -11.39
N GLY A 79 -35.67 -69.53 -11.90
CA GLY A 79 -36.86 -69.87 -11.15
C GLY A 79 -36.59 -70.83 -10.01
N ASP A 80 -36.55 -70.28 -8.79
CA ASP A 80 -36.87 -71.04 -7.59
C ASP A 80 -37.80 -70.19 -6.72
N LYS A 81 -39.05 -70.64 -6.63
CA LYS A 81 -40.12 -69.98 -5.87
C LYS A 81 -39.86 -70.19 -4.38
N ASN A 82 -39.24 -69.21 -3.74
CA ASN A 82 -39.44 -68.98 -2.33
C ASN A 82 -40.23 -67.68 -2.17
N GLU A 83 -41.42 -67.78 -1.57
CA GLU A 83 -42.20 -66.64 -1.08
C GLU A 83 -41.41 -65.95 0.04
N GLY A 84 -40.44 -65.11 -0.33
CA GLY A 84 -39.81 -64.13 0.54
C GLY A 84 -40.54 -62.79 0.37
N GLU A 85 -40.85 -62.11 1.47
CA GLU A 85 -41.44 -60.77 1.44
C GLU A 85 -40.60 -59.85 0.53
N ASP A 86 -41.22 -59.22 -0.48
CA ASP A 86 -40.59 -58.19 -1.32
C ASP A 86 -39.86 -57.19 -0.40
N GLU A 87 -38.52 -57.22 -0.39
CA GLU A 87 -37.74 -56.31 0.44
C GLU A 87 -37.88 -54.90 -0.17
N ILE A 88 -38.63 -54.03 0.50
CA ILE A 88 -38.85 -52.67 0.04
C ILE A 88 -37.53 -51.91 0.13
N ILE A 89 -36.92 -51.58 -1.01
CA ILE A 89 -35.73 -50.73 -1.11
C ILE A 89 -36.16 -49.32 -1.52
N TYR A 90 -35.83 -48.33 -0.69
CA TYR A 90 -36.04 -46.93 -1.01
C TYR A 90 -34.87 -46.41 -1.85
N VAL A 91 -35.18 -45.55 -2.83
CA VAL A 91 -34.18 -44.88 -3.67
C VAL A 91 -33.26 -43.98 -2.84
N TYR A 92 -33.81 -43.37 -1.78
CA TYR A 92 -33.10 -42.48 -0.88
C TYR A 92 -32.97 -43.08 0.52
N SER A 93 -31.81 -42.90 1.12
CA SER A 93 -31.54 -43.22 2.53
C SER A 93 -31.73 -42.00 3.43
N LYS A 94 -31.85 -42.24 4.75
CA LYS A 94 -31.83 -41.17 5.77
C LYS A 94 -30.63 -40.23 5.58
N ASN A 95 -29.47 -40.78 5.25
CA ASN A 95 -28.24 -40.02 5.12
C ASN A 95 -28.28 -39.11 3.88
N ASP A 96 -29.02 -39.48 2.83
CA ASP A 96 -29.22 -38.63 1.66
C ASP A 96 -30.06 -37.39 2.02
N LEU A 97 -31.15 -37.57 2.78
CA LEU A 97 -31.94 -36.45 3.29
C LEU A 97 -31.10 -35.53 4.20
N PHE A 98 -30.33 -36.11 5.14
CA PHE A 98 -29.50 -35.31 6.04
C PHE A 98 -28.36 -34.58 5.30
N GLY A 99 -27.82 -35.21 4.25
CA GLY A 99 -26.88 -34.60 3.32
C GLY A 99 -27.49 -33.42 2.56
N GLN A 100 -28.73 -33.54 2.09
CA GLN A 100 -29.46 -32.45 1.43
C GLN A 100 -29.71 -31.27 2.38
N ILE A 101 -30.12 -31.53 3.62
CA ILE A 101 -30.27 -30.49 4.65
C ILE A 101 -28.92 -29.80 4.92
N SER A 102 -27.85 -30.56 5.10
CA SER A 102 -26.50 -30.00 5.33
C SER A 102 -26.04 -29.13 4.16
N THR A 103 -26.26 -29.59 2.92
CA THR A 103 -25.94 -28.86 1.69
C THR A 103 -26.68 -27.53 1.63
N TYR A 104 -27.97 -27.53 1.94
CA TYR A 104 -28.77 -26.30 2.01
C TYR A 104 -28.18 -25.28 2.98
N TYR A 105 -27.85 -25.68 4.22
CA TYR A 105 -27.26 -24.75 5.19
C TYR A 105 -25.88 -24.24 4.77
N ASN A 106 -25.08 -25.07 4.10
CA ASN A 106 -23.79 -24.67 3.54
C ASN A 106 -23.94 -23.60 2.45
N ASP A 107 -24.87 -23.81 1.51
CA ASP A 107 -25.06 -22.91 0.38
C ASP A 107 -25.80 -21.62 0.77
N GLN A 108 -26.72 -21.69 1.75
CA GLN A 108 -27.50 -20.53 2.21
C GLN A 108 -26.78 -19.63 3.22
N LEU A 109 -25.61 -20.02 3.76
CA LEU A 109 -24.94 -19.27 4.83
C LEU A 109 -24.75 -17.79 4.48
N PHE A 110 -24.24 -17.49 3.27
CA PHE A 110 -24.00 -16.12 2.81
C PHE A 110 -25.20 -15.49 2.09
N ASN A 111 -26.33 -16.19 2.01
CA ASN A 111 -27.61 -15.63 1.57
C ASN A 111 -28.46 -15.14 2.76
N ASP A 112 -28.13 -15.57 3.97
CA ASP A 112 -28.82 -15.11 5.17
C ASP A 112 -28.45 -13.65 5.50
N VAL A 113 -29.47 -12.78 5.47
CA VAL A 113 -29.32 -11.33 5.70
C VAL A 113 -28.77 -11.02 7.10
N ASP A 114 -29.11 -11.80 8.13
CA ASP A 114 -28.59 -11.56 9.47
C ASP A 114 -27.09 -11.89 9.55
N ILE A 115 -26.66 -12.99 8.91
CA ILE A 115 -25.23 -13.32 8.79
C ILE A 115 -24.49 -12.19 8.09
N LEU A 116 -24.98 -11.72 6.94
CA LEU A 116 -24.36 -10.62 6.20
C LEU A 116 -24.30 -9.32 7.02
N ASN A 117 -25.36 -9.00 7.77
CA ASN A 117 -25.39 -7.85 8.68
C ASN A 117 -24.35 -7.95 9.80
N PHE A 118 -24.07 -9.15 10.32
CA PHE A 118 -23.00 -9.38 11.30
C PHE A 118 -21.60 -9.19 10.71
N LEU A 119 -21.45 -9.38 9.40
CA LEU A 119 -20.18 -9.26 8.69
C LEU A 119 -19.91 -7.84 8.19
N GLU A 120 -20.89 -6.92 8.22
CA GLU A 120 -20.70 -5.51 7.88
C GLU A 120 -19.64 -4.82 8.75
N GLY A 121 -18.66 -4.17 8.11
CA GLY A 121 -17.50 -3.57 8.76
C GLY A 121 -16.40 -4.56 9.14
N SER A 122 -16.48 -5.82 8.70
CA SER A 122 -15.37 -6.79 8.80
C SER A 122 -14.29 -6.57 7.73
N ASP A 123 -13.26 -7.40 7.74
CA ASP A 123 -12.20 -7.40 6.71
C ASP A 123 -12.64 -8.03 5.38
N ILE A 124 -13.82 -8.63 5.29
CA ILE A 124 -14.37 -9.04 3.99
C ILE A 124 -14.71 -7.79 3.18
N ALA A 125 -14.20 -7.70 1.96
CA ALA A 125 -14.48 -6.61 1.03
C ALA A 125 -15.75 -6.91 0.21
N PHE A 126 -15.78 -8.10 -0.40
CA PHE A 126 -16.76 -8.48 -1.41
C PHE A 126 -16.90 -10.01 -1.48
N LEU A 127 -18.10 -10.50 -1.77
CA LEU A 127 -18.43 -11.91 -1.97
C LEU A 127 -19.09 -12.10 -3.34
N GLN A 128 -18.64 -13.13 -4.06
CA GLN A 128 -19.35 -13.73 -5.19
C GLN A 128 -19.81 -15.12 -4.74
N LYS A 129 -21.11 -15.24 -4.50
CA LYS A 129 -21.68 -16.35 -3.75
C LYS A 129 -21.77 -17.62 -4.60
N GLU A 130 -22.16 -17.48 -5.86
CA GLU A 130 -22.29 -18.60 -6.81
C GLU A 130 -20.93 -19.27 -7.08
N GLU A 131 -19.91 -18.46 -7.33
CA GLU A 131 -18.54 -18.88 -7.64
C GLU A 131 -17.75 -19.28 -6.39
N LYS A 132 -18.31 -19.03 -5.20
CA LYS A 132 -17.71 -19.26 -3.89
C LYS A 132 -16.37 -18.52 -3.75
N ILE A 133 -16.34 -17.25 -4.16
CA ILE A 133 -15.17 -16.37 -4.09
C ILE A 133 -15.38 -15.26 -3.05
N LEU A 134 -14.34 -15.02 -2.26
CA LEU A 134 -14.31 -14.00 -1.21
C LEU A 134 -13.07 -13.12 -1.37
N TYR A 135 -13.28 -11.81 -1.40
CA TYR A 135 -12.23 -10.81 -1.37
C TYR A 135 -12.10 -10.21 0.03
N SER A 136 -10.89 -10.10 0.54
CA SER A 136 -10.61 -9.71 1.93
C SER A 136 -9.41 -8.78 2.06
N PHE A 137 -9.44 -7.91 3.07
CA PHE A 137 -8.30 -7.10 3.51
C PHE A 137 -7.36 -7.84 4.47
N ASP A 138 -7.76 -9.03 4.94
CA ASP A 138 -6.94 -9.92 5.76
C ASP A 138 -6.14 -10.88 4.86
N LYS A 139 -4.80 -10.76 4.91
CA LYS A 139 -3.87 -11.55 4.10
C LYS A 139 -3.95 -13.05 4.33
N THR A 140 -4.29 -13.47 5.55
CA THR A 140 -4.33 -14.89 5.96
C THR A 140 -5.77 -15.44 6.00
N GLY A 141 -6.77 -14.57 6.07
CA GLY A 141 -8.18 -14.95 6.23
C GLY A 141 -8.56 -15.38 7.66
N SER A 142 -7.62 -15.33 8.62
CA SER A 142 -7.86 -15.75 10.01
C SER A 142 -8.95 -14.93 10.72
N GLU A 143 -8.97 -13.61 10.53
CA GLU A 143 -9.99 -12.74 11.12
C GLU A 143 -11.33 -12.88 10.40
N VAL A 144 -11.32 -13.16 9.09
CA VAL A 144 -12.53 -13.51 8.32
C VAL A 144 -13.19 -14.76 8.89
N ILE A 145 -12.42 -15.85 9.05
CA ILE A 145 -12.91 -17.11 9.63
C ILE A 145 -13.51 -16.88 11.01
N LYS A 146 -12.81 -16.15 11.88
CA LYS A 146 -13.28 -15.81 13.23
C LYS A 146 -14.58 -15.00 13.21
N ARG A 147 -14.71 -14.03 12.31
CA ARG A 147 -15.94 -13.22 12.15
C ARG A 147 -17.12 -14.06 11.69
N VAL A 148 -16.92 -14.93 10.70
CA VAL A 148 -17.97 -15.84 10.21
C VAL A 148 -18.40 -16.82 11.30
N LYS A 149 -17.46 -17.42 12.05
CA LYS A 149 -17.77 -18.28 13.21
C LYS A 149 -18.68 -17.58 14.22
N ASN A 150 -18.35 -16.34 14.57
CA ASN A 150 -19.14 -15.56 15.51
C ASN A 150 -20.53 -15.21 14.94
N ALA A 151 -20.62 -14.90 13.65
CA ALA A 151 -21.90 -14.64 12.99
C ALA A 151 -22.82 -15.87 13.04
N ILE A 152 -22.29 -17.06 12.72
CA ILE A 152 -23.02 -18.32 12.79
C ILE A 152 -23.49 -18.64 14.20
N ASN A 153 -22.60 -18.49 15.18
CA ASN A 153 -22.92 -18.70 16.59
C ASN A 153 -24.04 -17.75 17.06
N ASN A 154 -23.99 -16.47 16.65
CA ASN A 154 -25.01 -15.48 17.00
C ASN A 154 -26.35 -15.73 16.31
N LYS A 155 -26.33 -16.12 15.03
CA LYS A 155 -27.53 -16.46 14.27
C LYS A 155 -28.21 -17.72 14.80
N ASN A 156 -27.45 -18.60 15.43
CA ASN A 156 -27.96 -19.79 16.11
C ASN A 156 -28.68 -20.75 15.14
N ILE A 157 -27.97 -21.10 14.07
CA ILE A 157 -28.47 -21.98 12.99
C ILE A 157 -29.01 -23.32 13.49
N ILE A 158 -28.50 -23.82 14.62
CA ILE A 158 -28.97 -25.07 15.26
C ILE A 158 -30.41 -24.90 15.75
N ASN A 159 -30.76 -23.77 16.36
CA ASN A 159 -32.11 -23.50 16.81
C ASN A 159 -33.08 -23.33 15.63
N ALA A 160 -32.63 -22.75 14.52
CA ALA A 160 -33.43 -22.67 13.30
C ALA A 160 -33.78 -24.08 12.81
N LEU A 161 -32.80 -24.99 12.75
CA LEU A 161 -33.01 -26.39 12.38
C LEU A 161 -33.97 -27.12 13.34
N ILE A 162 -33.79 -26.97 14.66
CA ILE A 162 -34.68 -27.55 15.68
C ILE A 162 -36.12 -27.04 15.51
N GLY A 163 -36.28 -25.79 15.05
CA GLY A 163 -37.57 -25.16 14.77
C GLY A 163 -38.44 -25.97 13.82
N TYR A 164 -37.85 -26.63 12.83
CA TYR A 164 -38.54 -27.44 11.80
C TYR A 164 -38.95 -28.84 12.25
N LEU A 165 -38.54 -29.31 13.44
CA LEU A 165 -38.95 -30.64 13.90
C LEU A 165 -40.47 -30.70 14.12
N LYS A 166 -41.11 -31.87 14.02
CA LYS A 166 -42.56 -31.97 14.34
C LYS A 166 -42.82 -32.15 15.83
N ASP A 167 -42.07 -33.04 16.47
CA ASP A 167 -42.38 -33.49 17.84
C ASP A 167 -41.83 -32.52 18.91
N LEU A 168 -42.74 -32.02 19.76
CA LEU A 168 -42.40 -31.09 20.85
C LEU A 168 -41.45 -31.68 21.90
N ARG A 169 -41.47 -33.00 22.11
CA ARG A 169 -40.58 -33.70 23.05
C ARG A 169 -39.16 -33.70 22.51
N ILE A 170 -38.98 -33.97 21.22
CA ILE A 170 -37.69 -33.90 20.53
C ILE A 170 -37.17 -32.45 20.56
N LYS A 171 -38.01 -31.47 20.21
CA LYS A 171 -37.65 -30.04 20.32
C LYS A 171 -37.19 -29.68 21.72
N SER A 172 -37.94 -30.07 22.75
CA SER A 172 -37.60 -29.75 24.14
C SER A 172 -36.29 -30.40 24.58
N ALA A 173 -36.00 -31.62 24.13
CA ALA A 173 -34.75 -32.31 24.42
C ALA A 173 -33.56 -31.60 23.75
N LEU A 174 -33.68 -31.28 22.46
CA LEU A 174 -32.63 -30.59 21.70
C LEU A 174 -32.47 -29.12 22.08
N ASN A 175 -33.52 -28.44 22.54
CA ASN A 175 -33.42 -27.06 23.04
C ASN A 175 -32.48 -26.95 24.25
N ASN A 176 -32.20 -28.03 24.99
CA ASN A 176 -31.16 -28.03 26.02
C ASN A 176 -29.74 -28.05 25.43
N ILE A 177 -29.56 -28.54 24.20
CA ILE A 177 -28.29 -28.50 23.45
C ILE A 177 -27.90 -27.07 23.10
N HIS A 178 -28.85 -26.13 23.06
CA HIS A 178 -28.54 -24.69 22.96
C HIS A 178 -27.53 -24.21 24.01
N LYS A 179 -27.51 -24.81 25.21
CA LYS A 179 -26.52 -24.49 26.26
C LYS A 179 -25.09 -24.93 25.90
N LEU A 180 -24.96 -25.82 24.91
CA LEU A 180 -23.70 -26.28 24.35
C LEU A 180 -23.30 -25.48 23.10
N ASN A 181 -24.21 -24.62 22.57
CA ASN A 181 -23.89 -23.78 21.42
C ASN A 181 -22.79 -22.79 21.81
N SER A 182 -21.61 -22.99 21.22
CA SER A 182 -20.39 -22.30 21.57
C SER A 182 -19.58 -22.07 20.31
N PRO A 183 -18.82 -20.95 20.21
CA PRO A 183 -17.95 -20.68 19.07
C PRO A 183 -16.98 -21.83 18.75
N PHE A 184 -16.62 -22.65 19.74
CA PHE A 184 -15.75 -23.83 19.57
C PHE A 184 -16.36 -24.91 18.66
N LEU A 185 -17.70 -25.05 18.63
CA LEU A 185 -18.38 -26.00 17.74
C LEU A 185 -18.15 -25.67 16.26
N TYR A 186 -17.89 -24.40 15.96
CA TYR A 186 -17.73 -23.88 14.61
C TYR A 186 -16.27 -23.82 14.17
N GLY A 187 -15.36 -24.53 14.85
CA GLY A 187 -13.90 -24.49 14.63
C GLY A 187 -13.43 -24.60 13.18
N ASP A 188 -14.14 -25.34 12.32
CA ASP A 188 -13.76 -25.60 10.93
C ASP A 188 -14.87 -25.27 9.92
N VAL A 189 -15.79 -24.37 10.29
CA VAL A 189 -16.97 -24.04 9.50
C VAL A 189 -16.69 -23.35 8.17
N LEU A 190 -15.54 -22.69 8.05
CA LEU A 190 -15.13 -21.98 6.84
C LEU A 190 -13.69 -22.33 6.50
N GLU A 191 -13.51 -22.92 5.33
CA GLU A 191 -12.21 -23.12 4.71
C GLU A 191 -11.97 -22.03 3.67
N LEU A 192 -10.78 -21.41 3.71
CA LEU A 192 -10.37 -20.38 2.77
C LEU A 192 -9.09 -20.84 2.07
N ASP A 193 -9.16 -20.99 0.75
CA ASP A 193 -8.01 -21.28 -0.09
C ASP A 193 -7.58 -20.01 -0.83
N LYS A 194 -6.37 -19.52 -0.53
CA LYS A 194 -5.88 -18.27 -1.07
C LYS A 194 -5.49 -18.44 -2.54
N GLN A 195 -6.15 -17.66 -3.40
CA GLN A 195 -5.89 -17.70 -4.83
C GLN A 195 -4.58 -16.98 -5.18
N SER A 196 -3.84 -17.53 -6.14
CA SER A 196 -2.62 -16.92 -6.65
C SER A 196 -2.95 -15.78 -7.61
N GLY A 197 -2.26 -14.65 -7.45
CA GLY A 197 -2.48 -13.48 -8.28
C GLY A 197 -2.55 -12.18 -7.51
N VAL A 198 -2.75 -11.09 -8.25
CA VAL A 198 -2.81 -9.74 -7.70
C VAL A 198 -4.00 -8.98 -8.25
N ILE A 199 -4.55 -8.11 -7.40
CA ILE A 199 -5.55 -7.12 -7.78
C ILE A 199 -4.78 -5.80 -7.88
N ASN A 200 -4.54 -5.32 -9.09
CA ASN A 200 -3.64 -4.18 -9.29
C ASN A 200 -4.25 -2.85 -8.83
N HIS A 201 -5.58 -2.76 -8.71
CA HIS A 201 -6.27 -1.54 -8.35
C HIS A 201 -7.42 -1.83 -7.38
N LYS A 202 -7.55 -1.06 -6.30
CA LYS A 202 -8.60 -1.26 -5.27
C LYS A 202 -10.02 -1.10 -5.84
N TYR A 203 -10.18 -0.08 -6.68
CA TYR A 203 -11.41 0.27 -7.40
C TYR A 203 -11.07 1.32 -8.46
N LEU A 204 -11.80 1.42 -9.56
CA LEU A 204 -11.63 2.50 -10.55
C LEU A 204 -12.98 3.13 -10.92
N SER A 205 -12.96 4.35 -11.44
CA SER A 205 -14.16 4.95 -12.04
C SER A 205 -14.48 4.23 -13.36
N PHE A 206 -15.75 3.90 -13.59
CA PHE A 206 -16.21 3.30 -14.83
C PHE A 206 -15.96 4.20 -16.05
N ASP A 207 -15.95 5.52 -15.87
CA ASP A 207 -15.61 6.46 -16.96
C ASP A 207 -14.18 6.29 -17.50
N PHE A 208 -13.30 5.58 -16.79
CA PHE A 208 -11.96 5.32 -17.28
C PHE A 208 -11.92 4.24 -18.35
N LEU A 209 -12.98 3.43 -18.44
CA LEU A 209 -13.01 2.25 -19.28
C LEU A 209 -13.67 2.53 -20.64
N ASP A 210 -13.07 1.98 -21.69
CA ASP A 210 -13.58 1.98 -23.05
C ASP A 210 -14.57 0.82 -23.21
N THR A 211 -15.86 1.14 -23.14
CA THR A 211 -16.97 0.17 -23.18
C THR A 211 -17.08 -0.57 -24.51
N SER A 212 -16.32 -0.18 -25.54
CA SER A 212 -16.27 -0.93 -26.81
C SER A 212 -15.40 -2.19 -26.73
N LYS A 213 -14.61 -2.36 -25.65
CA LYS A 213 -13.62 -3.43 -25.50
C LYS A 213 -14.07 -4.59 -24.60
N PHE A 214 -15.27 -4.52 -24.02
CA PHE A 214 -15.83 -5.54 -23.14
C PHE A 214 -17.36 -5.48 -23.18
N GLU A 215 -17.98 -6.56 -22.75
CA GLU A 215 -19.42 -6.71 -22.60
C GLU A 215 -19.82 -6.50 -21.13
N LEU A 216 -21.07 -6.10 -20.92
CA LEU A 216 -21.66 -5.91 -19.59
C LEU A 216 -22.77 -6.93 -19.40
N ASP A 217 -22.52 -7.90 -18.53
CA ASP A 217 -23.50 -8.92 -18.17
C ASP A 217 -24.17 -8.54 -16.87
N LYS A 218 -25.51 -8.45 -16.87
CA LYS A 218 -26.26 -8.13 -15.66
C LYS A 218 -26.08 -9.26 -14.65
N VAL A 219 -25.78 -8.88 -13.40
CA VAL A 219 -25.63 -9.84 -12.30
C VAL A 219 -26.91 -9.89 -11.49
N ASP A 220 -27.26 -11.08 -11.00
CA ASP A 220 -28.24 -11.19 -9.93
C ASP A 220 -27.65 -10.57 -8.65
N THR A 221 -28.36 -9.60 -8.08
CA THR A 221 -27.93 -8.93 -6.85
C THR A 221 -27.87 -9.89 -5.67
N ASP A 222 -28.60 -11.00 -5.73
CA ASP A 222 -28.58 -12.01 -4.69
C ASP A 222 -27.28 -12.83 -4.69
N ASP A 223 -26.57 -12.92 -5.81
CA ASP A 223 -25.28 -13.63 -5.91
C ASP A 223 -24.11 -12.84 -5.36
N ILE A 224 -24.34 -11.58 -4.97
CA ILE A 224 -23.28 -10.65 -4.64
C ILE A 224 -23.52 -9.99 -3.29
N TRP A 225 -22.45 -9.85 -2.51
CA TRP A 225 -22.46 -9.02 -1.33
C TRP A 225 -21.23 -8.12 -1.24
N LEU A 226 -21.45 -6.86 -0.88
CA LEU A 226 -20.42 -5.84 -0.73
C LEU A 226 -20.46 -5.29 0.68
N ASN A 227 -19.29 -5.23 1.32
CA ASN A 227 -19.17 -4.65 2.65
C ASN A 227 -19.09 -3.12 2.57
N ARG A 228 -20.27 -2.50 2.49
CA ARG A 228 -20.43 -1.06 2.23
C ARG A 228 -19.79 -0.23 3.34
N LYS A 229 -19.91 -0.69 4.59
CA LYS A 229 -19.32 -0.01 5.75
C LYS A 229 -17.79 0.00 5.67
N THR A 230 -17.17 -1.11 5.28
CA THR A 230 -15.71 -1.18 5.13
C THR A 230 -15.21 -0.27 4.01
N TYR A 231 -15.87 -0.26 2.85
CA TYR A 231 -15.49 0.66 1.76
C TYR A 231 -15.60 2.14 2.19
N LYS A 232 -16.66 2.52 2.91
CA LYS A 232 -16.83 3.87 3.44
C LYS A 232 -15.77 4.23 4.49
N GLN A 233 -15.44 3.30 5.39
CA GLN A 233 -14.49 3.56 6.48
C GLN A 233 -13.04 3.63 5.99
N LYS A 234 -12.60 2.63 5.20
CA LYS A 234 -11.21 2.47 4.72
C LYS A 234 -10.89 3.37 3.52
N PHE A 235 -11.80 3.51 2.55
CA PHE A 235 -11.53 4.22 1.30
C PHE A 235 -12.31 5.51 1.11
N LYS A 236 -13.20 5.86 2.05
CA LYS A 236 -14.11 7.02 1.94
C LYS A 236 -15.02 6.95 0.70
N ILE A 237 -15.24 5.75 0.17
CA ILE A 237 -16.14 5.50 -0.96
C ILE A 237 -17.55 5.24 -0.41
N VAL A 238 -18.53 5.97 -0.90
CA VAL A 238 -19.93 5.74 -0.56
C VAL A 238 -20.55 4.89 -1.66
N LEU A 239 -20.74 3.60 -1.38
CA LEU A 239 -21.49 2.71 -2.26
C LEU A 239 -23.00 2.92 -2.05
N PRO A 240 -23.81 3.07 -3.11
CA PRO A 240 -25.23 3.44 -3.04
C PRO A 240 -26.13 2.26 -2.69
N ASN A 241 -27.17 2.44 -1.85
CA ASN A 241 -27.96 1.33 -1.26
C ASN A 241 -28.69 0.45 -2.29
N LEU A 242 -28.76 -0.87 -2.07
CA LEU A 242 -29.31 -1.88 -3.00
C LEU A 242 -30.76 -1.66 -3.50
N ASN A 243 -31.52 -0.78 -2.86
CA ASN A 243 -32.97 -0.65 -3.07
C ASN A 243 -33.37 0.33 -4.18
N ASP A 244 -32.40 1.05 -4.75
CA ASP A 244 -32.62 1.83 -5.97
C ASP A 244 -32.21 0.93 -7.15
N GLU A 245 -32.97 0.89 -8.24
CA GLU A 245 -32.72 0.10 -9.47
C GLU A 245 -31.23 0.18 -9.90
N GLN A 246 -30.40 -0.73 -9.37
CA GLN A 246 -28.95 -0.62 -9.47
C GLN A 246 -28.38 -1.58 -10.50
N ASP A 247 -27.50 -1.00 -11.29
CA ASP A 247 -26.84 -1.61 -12.42
C ASP A 247 -25.56 -2.32 -11.95
N TYR A 248 -25.74 -3.53 -11.42
CA TYR A 248 -24.67 -4.49 -11.18
C TYR A 248 -24.35 -5.23 -12.48
N PHE A 249 -23.12 -5.04 -12.97
CA PHE A 249 -22.67 -5.71 -14.19
C PHE A 249 -21.31 -6.35 -14.00
N VAL A 250 -21.15 -7.60 -14.41
CA VAL A 250 -19.82 -8.18 -14.64
C VAL A 250 -19.30 -7.64 -15.96
N LEU A 251 -18.06 -7.18 -15.97
CA LEU A 251 -17.35 -6.81 -17.18
C LEU A 251 -16.69 -8.07 -17.75
N LYS A 252 -17.04 -8.45 -18.98
CA LYS A 252 -16.47 -9.61 -19.66
C LYS A 252 -15.76 -9.26 -20.95
N ASP A 253 -14.59 -9.84 -21.17
CA ASP A 253 -13.94 -9.88 -22.48
C ASP A 253 -13.93 -11.34 -22.93
N LYS A 254 -14.90 -11.68 -23.79
CA LYS A 254 -15.21 -13.05 -24.17
C LYS A 254 -15.53 -13.87 -22.91
N ASP A 255 -14.83 -14.99 -22.71
CA ASP A 255 -15.04 -15.89 -21.58
C ASP A 255 -14.28 -15.46 -20.30
N HIS A 256 -13.68 -14.26 -20.27
CA HIS A 256 -12.88 -13.80 -19.13
C HIS A 256 -13.54 -12.63 -18.40
N GLU A 257 -13.83 -12.84 -17.12
CA GLU A 257 -14.36 -11.79 -16.24
C GLU A 257 -13.23 -10.88 -15.75
N ILE A 258 -13.43 -9.59 -15.91
CA ILE A 258 -12.42 -8.56 -15.67
C ILE A 258 -12.66 -7.89 -14.31
N GLY A 259 -13.91 -7.82 -13.89
CA GLY A 259 -14.32 -7.16 -12.66
C GLY A 259 -15.82 -6.94 -12.63
N ILE A 260 -16.26 -6.25 -11.58
CA ILE A 260 -17.68 -5.90 -11.40
C ILE A 260 -17.87 -4.38 -11.36
N LYS A 261 -18.82 -3.90 -12.15
CA LYS A 261 -19.36 -2.53 -12.10
C LYS A 261 -20.50 -2.45 -11.10
N ILE A 262 -20.40 -1.48 -10.21
CA ILE A 262 -21.42 -1.06 -9.26
C ILE A 262 -21.60 0.43 -9.47
N ASN A 263 -22.64 0.81 -10.22
CA ASN A 263 -22.84 2.17 -10.73
C ASN A 263 -21.60 2.69 -11.48
N ASP A 264 -20.94 3.74 -10.97
CA ASP A 264 -19.78 4.36 -11.59
C ASP A 264 -18.45 3.82 -11.08
N ILE A 265 -18.48 2.75 -10.26
CA ILE A 265 -17.28 2.15 -9.68
C ILE A 265 -17.10 0.75 -10.26
N VAL A 266 -15.86 0.41 -10.61
CA VAL A 266 -15.48 -0.94 -10.99
C VAL A 266 -14.52 -1.51 -9.94
N LEU A 267 -14.77 -2.74 -9.53
CA LEU A 267 -13.87 -3.54 -8.69
C LEU A 267 -13.22 -4.62 -9.57
N PRO A 268 -11.91 -4.52 -9.86
CA PRO A 268 -11.22 -5.51 -10.66
C PRO A 268 -11.16 -6.87 -9.98
N PHE A 269 -11.26 -7.94 -10.77
CA PHE A 269 -11.00 -9.29 -10.30
C PHE A 269 -9.50 -9.62 -10.28
N ILE A 270 -9.17 -10.72 -9.60
CA ILE A 270 -7.79 -11.20 -9.51
C ILE A 270 -7.24 -11.49 -10.91
N ASN A 271 -6.00 -11.05 -11.17
CA ASN A 271 -5.30 -11.23 -12.46
C ASN A 271 -5.94 -10.54 -13.67
N ALA A 272 -6.96 -9.69 -13.49
CA ALA A 272 -7.52 -8.89 -14.55
C ALA A 272 -6.52 -7.81 -15.01
N ASN A 273 -6.08 -7.87 -16.27
CA ASN A 273 -5.30 -6.79 -16.87
C ASN A 273 -6.21 -5.64 -17.32
N ILE A 274 -6.50 -4.72 -16.39
CA ILE A 274 -7.42 -3.60 -16.63
C ILE A 274 -6.87 -2.60 -17.67
N ILE A 275 -5.55 -2.50 -17.83
CA ILE A 275 -4.89 -1.47 -18.65
C ILE A 275 -5.40 -1.45 -20.09
N LYS A 276 -5.61 -2.62 -20.70
CA LYS A 276 -6.09 -2.73 -22.09
C LYS A 276 -7.47 -2.09 -22.30
N TYR A 277 -8.29 -2.02 -21.25
CA TYR A 277 -9.63 -1.45 -21.29
C TYR A 277 -9.67 0.04 -20.94
N VAL A 278 -8.56 0.63 -20.46
CA VAL A 278 -8.54 2.05 -20.10
C VAL A 278 -8.52 2.92 -21.37
N LYS A 279 -9.42 3.91 -21.44
CA LYS A 279 -9.48 4.93 -22.49
C LYS A 279 -8.14 5.66 -22.59
N GLU A 280 -7.71 5.94 -23.81
CA GLU A 280 -6.37 6.49 -24.08
C GLU A 280 -6.09 7.79 -23.34
N ASP A 281 -7.08 8.70 -23.29
CA ASP A 281 -7.00 9.99 -22.61
C ASP A 281 -6.90 9.87 -21.07
N LYS A 282 -7.34 8.75 -20.49
CA LYS A 282 -7.34 8.47 -19.05
C LYS A 282 -6.14 7.65 -18.57
N ARG A 283 -5.30 7.14 -19.46
CA ARG A 283 -4.22 6.19 -19.14
C ARG A 283 -3.20 6.74 -18.13
N ASN A 284 -2.69 7.94 -18.34
CA ASN A 284 -1.69 8.51 -17.43
C ASN A 284 -2.26 8.72 -16.02
N PHE A 285 -3.54 9.12 -15.92
CA PHE A 285 -4.21 9.22 -14.63
C PHE A 285 -4.35 7.83 -13.96
N TYR A 286 -4.69 6.80 -14.74
CA TYR A 286 -4.75 5.43 -14.25
C TYR A 286 -3.38 4.92 -13.75
N TYR A 287 -2.28 5.18 -14.46
CA TYR A 287 -0.94 4.82 -13.97
C TYR A 287 -0.58 5.60 -12.71
N TRP A 288 -0.94 6.88 -12.63
CA TRP A 288 -0.80 7.66 -11.42
C TRP A 288 -1.52 7.04 -10.23
N SER A 289 -2.79 6.62 -10.40
CA SER A 289 -3.54 5.98 -9.32
C SER A 289 -2.94 4.62 -8.92
N LEU A 290 -2.43 3.82 -9.87
CA LEU A 290 -1.67 2.61 -9.57
C LEU A 290 -0.42 2.88 -8.74
N ILE A 291 0.40 3.85 -9.14
CA ILE A 291 1.61 4.24 -8.41
C ILE A 291 1.22 4.66 -6.98
N LYS A 292 0.22 5.53 -6.86
CA LYS A 292 -0.23 6.09 -5.57
C LYS A 292 -0.84 5.07 -4.62
N ASP A 293 -1.76 4.25 -5.12
CA ASP A 293 -2.64 3.45 -4.27
C ASP A 293 -2.21 1.98 -4.12
N SER A 294 -1.30 1.51 -5.00
CA SER A 294 -0.92 0.11 -5.11
C SER A 294 0.59 -0.15 -5.06
N PHE A 295 1.43 0.64 -5.71
CA PHE A 295 2.86 0.27 -5.89
C PHE A 295 3.86 1.06 -5.07
N THR A 296 3.42 2.14 -4.41
CA THR A 296 4.28 2.93 -3.53
C THR A 296 3.81 2.85 -2.09
N THR A 297 4.77 2.95 -1.19
CA THR A 297 4.54 3.27 0.22
C THR A 297 5.20 4.60 0.53
N SER A 298 4.65 5.34 1.50
CA SER A 298 5.28 6.56 2.02
C SER A 298 5.86 6.27 3.40
N GLU A 299 7.14 6.56 3.58
CA GLU A 299 7.75 6.53 4.91
C GLU A 299 7.31 7.79 5.68
N ASN A 300 6.53 7.62 6.74
CA ASN A 300 6.19 8.72 7.65
C ASN A 300 7.44 9.14 8.44
N ARG A 301 8.19 10.12 7.94
CA ARG A 301 9.27 10.75 8.71
C ARG A 301 8.65 11.59 9.84
N LYS A 302 9.00 11.29 11.10
CA LYS A 302 8.54 12.07 12.25
C LYS A 302 9.09 13.49 12.19
N THR A 303 8.21 14.48 12.11
CA THR A 303 8.54 15.91 12.19
C THR A 303 8.52 16.37 13.64
N ASN A 304 9.60 16.13 14.38
CA ASN A 304 9.88 16.97 15.55
C ASN A 304 10.59 18.23 15.04
N SER A 305 9.94 19.39 15.10
CA SER A 305 10.59 20.68 14.80
C SER A 305 10.63 21.56 16.04
N SER A 306 11.80 22.13 16.33
CA SER A 306 11.90 23.17 17.36
C SER A 306 11.49 24.54 16.82
N THR A 307 11.33 25.49 17.73
CA THR A 307 11.15 26.90 17.39
C THR A 307 12.28 27.43 16.49
N LEU A 308 13.53 27.00 16.71
CA LEU A 308 14.66 27.48 15.91
C LEU A 308 14.59 26.98 14.45
N ILE A 309 14.16 25.74 14.24
CA ILE A 309 13.94 25.19 12.89
C ILE A 309 12.77 25.91 12.20
N ASN A 310 11.65 26.12 12.89
CA ASN A 310 10.48 26.79 12.31
C ASN A 310 10.81 28.24 11.91
N ASP A 311 11.56 28.95 12.76
CA ASP A 311 12.10 30.27 12.45
C ASP A 311 13.00 30.23 11.19
N PHE A 312 13.89 29.25 11.10
CA PHE A 312 14.79 29.07 9.95
C PHE A 312 14.01 28.86 8.65
N ILE A 313 12.98 28.01 8.68
CA ILE A 313 12.08 27.76 7.53
C ILE A 313 11.33 29.03 7.13
N SER A 314 10.90 29.83 8.10
CA SER A 314 10.22 31.10 7.80
C SER A 314 11.18 32.10 7.17
N ASP A 315 12.40 32.22 7.69
CA ASP A 315 13.40 33.15 7.17
C ASP A 315 13.94 32.68 5.81
N SER A 316 13.99 31.37 5.53
CA SER A 316 14.48 30.82 4.24
C SER A 316 13.63 31.19 3.04
N ARG A 317 12.41 31.70 3.28
CA ARG A 317 11.55 32.25 2.24
C ARG A 317 12.00 33.65 1.80
N LYS A 318 12.83 34.34 2.58
CA LYS A 318 13.30 35.70 2.29
C LYS A 318 14.52 35.67 1.37
N SER A 319 14.53 36.55 0.35
CA SER A 319 15.59 36.59 -0.66
C SER A 319 16.98 36.91 -0.08
N ASP A 320 17.07 37.81 0.89
CA ASP A 320 18.33 38.16 1.57
C ASP A 320 18.92 37.00 2.39
N PHE A 321 18.08 36.19 3.04
CA PHE A 321 18.54 34.99 3.71
C PHE A 321 18.94 33.89 2.72
N ALA A 322 18.22 33.72 1.61
CA ALA A 322 18.61 32.81 0.54
C ALA A 322 19.98 33.19 -0.08
N GLN A 323 20.24 34.50 -0.27
CA GLN A 323 21.55 35.01 -0.67
C GLN A 323 22.63 34.63 0.35
N LEU A 324 22.37 34.79 1.64
CA LEU A 324 23.29 34.36 2.69
C LEU A 324 23.56 32.84 2.63
N LEU A 325 22.50 32.03 2.56
CA LEU A 325 22.61 30.56 2.50
C LEU A 325 23.33 30.07 1.24
N SER A 326 23.31 30.82 0.13
CA SER A 326 24.09 30.48 -1.07
C SER A 326 25.61 30.45 -0.81
N ASN A 327 26.07 31.14 0.23
CA ASN A 327 27.48 31.13 0.65
C ASN A 327 27.85 29.89 1.48
N LEU A 328 26.89 29.03 1.85
CA LEU A 328 27.18 27.83 2.62
C LEU A 328 28.16 26.91 1.88
N LYS A 329 29.30 26.65 2.49
CA LYS A 329 30.24 25.60 2.10
C LYS A 329 29.81 24.29 2.77
N LYS A 330 29.79 23.22 1.98
CA LYS A 330 29.40 21.86 2.41
C LYS A 330 28.05 21.80 3.13
N ASN A 331 27.12 22.71 2.78
CA ASN A 331 25.81 22.86 3.43
C ASN A 331 25.90 23.07 4.96
N LEU A 332 27.03 23.60 5.46
CA LEU A 332 27.32 23.62 6.89
C LEU A 332 27.80 24.98 7.42
N TYR A 333 28.71 25.67 6.73
CA TYR A 333 29.35 26.86 7.26
C TYR A 333 29.52 27.98 6.23
N ILE A 334 29.66 29.22 6.71
CA ILE A 334 29.94 30.42 5.93
C ILE A 334 31.34 30.95 6.27
N PRO A 335 32.20 31.26 5.28
CA PRO A 335 33.49 31.91 5.50
C PRO A 335 33.37 33.25 6.26
N ALA A 336 34.34 33.58 7.12
CA ALA A 336 34.27 34.77 7.97
C ALA A 336 34.36 36.11 7.23
N ASP A 337 34.77 36.12 5.97
CA ASP A 337 34.77 37.31 5.10
C ASP A 337 33.37 37.68 4.59
N ILE A 338 32.38 36.82 4.77
CA ILE A 338 30.98 37.08 4.43
C ILE A 338 30.23 37.59 5.67
N GLU A 339 29.61 38.76 5.55
CA GLU A 339 28.84 39.38 6.63
C GLU A 339 27.51 38.64 6.85
N ILE A 340 27.19 38.37 8.12
CA ILE A 340 25.90 37.82 8.54
C ILE A 340 25.09 38.92 9.22
N PHE A 341 23.96 39.29 8.62
CA PHE A 341 23.02 40.25 9.21
C PHE A 341 22.57 39.81 10.61
N ASP A 342 22.37 40.78 11.52
CA ASP A 342 22.01 40.52 12.92
C ASP A 342 20.75 39.67 13.07
N SER A 343 19.78 39.82 12.17
CA SER A 343 18.56 39.01 12.10
C SER A 343 18.83 37.51 11.96
N TYR A 344 19.94 37.13 11.32
CA TYR A 344 20.27 35.75 10.97
C TYR A 344 21.38 35.15 11.83
N LYS A 345 22.10 35.95 12.63
CA LYS A 345 23.14 35.48 13.57
C LYS A 345 22.62 34.40 14.53
N LYS A 346 21.32 34.40 14.84
CA LYS A 346 20.68 33.37 15.68
C LYS A 346 20.83 31.94 15.14
N TYR A 347 21.12 31.74 13.85
CA TYR A 347 21.30 30.42 13.24
C TYR A 347 22.74 29.91 13.24
N PHE A 348 23.71 30.78 13.52
CA PHE A 348 25.13 30.48 13.37
C PHE A 348 25.88 30.55 14.71
N ARG A 349 27.08 29.96 14.72
CA ARG A 349 28.10 30.09 15.77
C ARG A 349 29.46 30.19 15.12
N ASN A 350 30.34 30.98 15.70
CA ASN A 350 31.70 31.11 15.19
C ASN A 350 32.57 29.95 15.66
N TYR A 351 33.28 29.37 14.71
CA TYR A 351 34.24 28.31 14.91
C TYR A 351 35.52 28.64 14.17
N THR A 352 36.55 27.91 14.52
CA THR A 352 37.71 27.75 13.68
C THR A 352 37.69 26.38 13.03
N TYR A 353 38.15 26.29 11.79
CA TYR A 353 38.35 25.02 11.11
C TYR A 353 39.83 24.76 10.74
N THR A 354 40.21 23.49 10.75
CA THR A 354 41.43 22.97 10.13
C THR A 354 41.11 21.72 9.30
N GLU A 355 41.86 21.51 8.23
CA GLU A 355 41.69 20.38 7.30
C GLU A 355 43.06 19.77 6.95
N LYS A 356 43.05 18.58 6.34
CA LYS A 356 44.26 17.92 5.78
C LYS A 356 45.37 17.67 6.81
N LEU A 357 45.01 17.34 8.05
CA LEU A 357 45.99 16.90 9.04
C LEU A 357 46.48 15.48 8.69
N LYS A 358 47.79 15.23 8.81
CA LYS A 358 48.40 13.93 8.47
C LYS A 358 47.70 12.78 9.24
N PHE A 359 47.28 11.72 8.58
CA PHE A 359 46.48 10.59 9.09
C PHE A 359 45.01 10.88 9.41
N LEU A 360 44.54 12.11 9.19
CA LEU A 360 43.16 12.56 9.30
C LEU A 360 42.75 13.37 8.06
N GLU A 361 43.31 13.07 6.90
CA GLU A 361 43.16 13.86 5.67
C GLU A 361 41.70 13.92 5.17
N GLU A 362 40.91 12.92 5.54
CA GLU A 362 39.49 12.80 5.19
C GLU A 362 38.56 13.60 6.12
N TYR A 363 39.09 14.19 7.20
CA TYR A 363 38.30 14.90 8.21
C TYR A 363 38.50 16.40 8.14
N GLU A 364 37.41 17.15 8.34
CA GLU A 364 37.45 18.57 8.69
C GLU A 364 37.10 18.74 10.15
N LEU A 365 37.95 19.45 10.87
CA LEU A 365 37.87 19.57 12.31
C LEU A 365 37.50 21.00 12.66
N TYR A 366 36.42 21.14 13.41
CA TYR A 366 35.87 22.42 13.84
C TYR A 366 35.93 22.53 15.36
N PHE A 367 36.44 23.65 15.85
CA PHE A 367 36.55 23.91 17.29
C PHE A 367 36.15 25.37 17.60
N PRO A 368 35.52 25.64 18.76
CA PRO A 368 35.03 26.97 19.13
C PRO A 368 36.07 28.11 18.95
N GLU A 369 35.60 29.31 18.60
CA GLU A 369 36.48 30.47 18.40
C GLU A 369 37.18 30.96 19.70
N HIS A 370 36.54 30.78 20.86
CA HIS A 370 37.09 31.22 22.13
C HIS A 370 37.44 30.01 23.00
N ILE A 371 38.69 29.60 22.97
CA ILE A 371 39.24 28.58 23.87
C ILE A 371 40.57 29.13 24.39
N ASP A 372 40.72 29.23 25.71
CA ASP A 372 41.96 29.61 26.40
C ASP A 372 42.89 28.39 26.66
N GLU A 373 42.51 27.22 26.13
CA GLU A 373 43.10 25.89 26.31
C GLU A 373 43.42 25.19 24.97
N THR A 374 43.90 23.94 25.02
CA THR A 374 44.12 23.06 23.86
C THR A 374 42.86 22.96 23.00
N GLY A 375 42.95 23.39 21.73
CA GLY A 375 41.83 23.37 20.79
C GLY A 375 41.55 21.99 20.19
N LEU A 376 42.57 21.14 20.07
CA LEU A 376 42.44 19.75 19.59
C LEU A 376 43.64 18.89 20.04
N CYS A 377 43.36 17.68 20.52
CA CYS A 377 44.36 16.63 20.72
C CYS A 377 43.91 15.33 20.03
N VAL A 378 44.79 14.73 19.23
CA VAL A 378 44.53 13.48 18.51
C VAL A 378 45.56 12.45 18.94
N TYR A 379 45.10 11.44 19.67
CA TYR A 379 45.90 10.30 20.08
C TYR A 379 45.34 9.02 19.43
N THR A 380 46.20 8.28 18.72
CA THR A 380 45.84 7.00 18.11
C THR A 380 46.18 5.84 19.04
N ASN A 381 45.29 4.87 19.16
CA ASN A 381 45.54 3.63 19.92
C ASN A 381 46.42 2.63 19.14
N GLN A 382 46.60 2.86 17.84
CA GLN A 382 47.45 2.04 16.97
C GLN A 382 48.57 2.91 16.40
N LYS A 383 49.82 2.45 16.53
CA LYS A 383 50.96 3.15 15.97
C LYS A 383 50.80 3.23 14.45
N LYS A 384 50.76 4.44 13.91
CA LYS A 384 50.70 4.68 12.46
C LYS A 384 52.10 5.01 11.97
N GLU A 385 52.64 4.16 11.08
CA GLU A 385 54.00 4.29 10.56
C GLU A 385 55.05 4.36 11.70
N ASP A 386 56.10 5.17 11.50
CA ASP A 386 57.16 5.41 12.48
C ASP A 386 56.82 6.53 13.49
N GLU A 387 55.61 7.08 13.45
CA GLU A 387 55.20 8.23 14.24
C GLU A 387 54.75 7.81 15.66
N TYR A 388 54.78 8.76 16.60
CA TYR A 388 54.25 8.54 17.95
C TYR A 388 52.73 8.41 17.93
N ASN A 389 52.16 7.79 18.97
CA ASN A 389 50.70 7.69 19.13
C ASN A 389 50.02 9.05 19.29
N LEU A 390 50.71 10.08 19.78
CA LEU A 390 50.21 11.46 19.74
C LEU A 390 50.44 12.04 18.35
N LEU A 391 49.38 12.08 17.53
CA LEU A 391 49.47 12.51 16.13
C LEU A 391 49.42 14.04 15.99
N HIS A 392 48.53 14.69 16.74
CA HIS A 392 48.34 16.13 16.69
C HIS A 392 48.01 16.69 18.07
N TRP A 393 48.60 17.84 18.37
CA TRP A 393 48.17 18.71 19.45
C TRP A 393 48.15 20.14 18.93
N ILE A 394 46.97 20.77 18.92
CA ILE A 394 46.74 22.10 18.37
C ILE A 394 46.25 23.01 19.48
N GLU A 395 46.98 24.08 19.72
CA GLU A 395 46.64 25.08 20.74
C GLU A 395 46.58 26.50 20.14
N PRO A 396 45.63 27.34 20.58
CA PRO A 396 45.56 28.74 20.19
C PRO A 396 46.83 29.48 20.59
N LYS A 397 47.49 30.12 19.62
CA LYS A 397 48.65 30.98 19.90
C LYS A 397 48.28 32.45 19.96
N ASN A 398 47.46 32.89 19.01
CA ASN A 398 46.92 34.25 18.90
C ASN A 398 45.67 34.23 18.00
N PRO A 399 44.94 35.34 17.85
CA PRO A 399 43.71 35.38 17.06
C PRO A 399 43.84 34.94 15.59
N LYS A 400 45.06 34.82 15.03
CA LYS A 400 45.30 34.48 13.63
C LYS A 400 46.01 33.14 13.42
N GLN A 401 46.52 32.49 14.48
CA GLN A 401 47.44 31.34 14.35
C GLN A 401 47.27 30.32 15.50
N PHE A 402 47.51 29.05 15.17
CA PHE A 402 47.75 27.98 16.16
C PHE A 402 49.21 27.57 16.22
N SER A 403 49.61 27.05 17.38
CA SER A 403 50.77 26.17 17.51
C SER A 403 50.31 24.74 17.24
N HIS A 404 50.91 24.06 16.26
CA HIS A 404 50.62 22.67 15.89
C HIS A 404 51.80 21.79 16.22
N TYR A 405 51.66 20.94 17.23
CA TYR A 405 52.66 19.98 17.65
C TYR A 405 52.36 18.62 17.02
N ARG A 406 53.29 18.16 16.20
CA ARG A 406 53.48 16.75 15.81
C ARG A 406 54.78 16.16 16.36
N LYS A 407 55.60 17.04 16.94
CA LYS A 407 56.93 16.82 17.54
C LYS A 407 57.15 17.92 18.58
N SER A 408 58.28 17.89 19.27
CA SER A 408 58.61 18.83 20.37
C SER A 408 58.62 20.31 19.96
N ILE A 409 58.87 20.63 18.68
CA ILE A 409 58.85 22.00 18.16
C ILE A 409 57.57 22.20 17.34
N PRO A 410 56.68 23.14 17.71
CA PRO A 410 55.43 23.36 17.00
C PRO A 410 55.63 24.09 15.67
N GLU A 411 54.81 23.74 14.70
CA GLU A 411 54.64 24.47 13.45
C GLU A 411 53.52 25.52 13.61
N LYS A 412 53.61 26.63 12.88
CA LYS A 412 52.56 27.66 12.90
C LYS A 412 51.57 27.37 11.79
N ILE A 413 50.30 27.16 12.14
CA ILE A 413 49.22 27.02 11.16
C ILE A 413 48.24 28.19 11.26
N LYS A 414 47.67 28.58 10.12
CA LYS A 414 46.72 29.69 10.04
C LYS A 414 45.40 29.32 10.70
N ARG A 415 44.81 30.28 11.42
CA ARG A 415 43.45 30.17 11.93
C ARG A 415 42.44 30.56 10.85
N ASN A 416 41.61 29.60 10.43
CA ASN A 416 40.51 29.88 9.50
C ASN A 416 39.21 29.98 10.28
N LEU A 417 38.68 31.21 10.38
CA LEU A 417 37.41 31.49 11.06
C LEU A 417 36.24 31.23 10.12
N VAL A 418 35.19 30.62 10.65
CA VAL A 418 33.96 30.28 9.93
C VAL A 418 32.76 30.43 10.85
N SER A 419 31.62 30.79 10.27
CA SER A 419 30.32 30.78 10.94
C SER A 419 29.59 29.49 10.59
N ILE A 420 29.47 28.55 11.53
CA ILE A 420 28.83 27.26 11.32
C ILE A 420 27.37 27.33 11.74
N LEU A 421 26.48 26.68 10.99
CA LEU A 421 25.10 26.47 11.41
C LEU A 421 25.07 25.79 12.80
N LYS A 422 24.18 26.26 13.68
CA LYS A 422 23.95 25.59 14.96
C LYS A 422 23.61 24.12 14.73
N PRO A 423 24.01 23.19 15.62
CA PRO A 423 23.91 21.75 15.36
C PRO A 423 22.54 21.29 14.87
N GLU A 424 21.47 21.76 15.50
CA GLU A 424 20.11 21.45 15.12
C GLU A 424 19.75 21.88 13.69
N ILE A 425 20.17 23.08 13.28
CA ILE A 425 19.96 23.57 11.92
C ILE A 425 20.87 22.82 10.92
N ALA A 426 22.11 22.53 11.31
CA ALA A 426 23.03 21.79 10.45
C ALA A 426 22.48 20.40 10.09
N PHE A 427 22.00 19.64 11.08
CA PHE A 427 21.36 18.35 10.83
C PHE A 427 20.08 18.51 10.01
N TYR A 428 19.23 19.50 10.32
CA TYR A 428 18.03 19.79 9.54
C TYR A 428 18.31 20.09 8.06
N VAL A 429 19.33 20.90 7.78
CA VAL A 429 19.73 21.29 6.41
C VAL A 429 20.25 20.10 5.61
N LEU A 430 20.95 19.17 6.25
CA LEU A 430 21.47 17.96 5.63
C LEU A 430 20.41 16.88 5.45
N GLU A 431 19.44 16.79 6.36
CA GLU A 431 18.45 15.70 6.40
C GLU A 431 17.23 15.98 5.51
N LYS A 432 16.66 17.20 5.56
CA LYS A 432 15.32 17.42 4.97
C LYS A 432 14.95 18.85 4.56
N TYR A 433 15.77 19.86 4.85
CA TYR A 433 15.42 21.27 4.58
C TYR A 433 14.85 21.53 3.18
N PHE A 434 15.52 21.01 2.15
CA PHE A 434 15.09 21.30 0.78
C PHE A 434 13.87 20.47 0.37
N GLU A 435 13.74 19.23 0.85
CA GLU A 435 12.51 18.43 0.68
C GLU A 435 11.31 19.14 1.33
N ASP A 436 11.43 19.59 2.58
CA ASP A 436 10.39 20.36 3.27
C ASP A 436 10.03 21.64 2.50
N THR A 437 11.02 22.31 1.91
CA THR A 437 10.82 23.52 1.10
C THR A 437 9.96 23.22 -0.13
N VAL A 438 10.30 22.16 -0.88
CA VAL A 438 9.54 21.70 -2.04
C VAL A 438 8.15 21.25 -1.62
N GLU A 439 8.02 20.46 -0.56
CA GLU A 439 6.73 19.98 -0.08
C GLU A 439 5.80 21.12 0.34
N ASN A 440 6.33 22.15 1.01
CA ASN A 440 5.56 23.36 1.36
C ASN A 440 5.03 24.06 0.10
N ILE A 441 5.83 24.17 -0.97
CA ILE A 441 5.38 24.74 -2.24
C ILE A 441 4.24 23.90 -2.84
N LEU A 442 4.37 22.57 -2.83
CA LEU A 442 3.34 21.66 -3.36
C LEU A 442 2.03 21.74 -2.56
N LYS A 443 2.12 21.86 -1.23
CA LYS A 443 0.96 22.08 -0.35
C LYS A 443 0.29 23.42 -0.63
N GLU A 444 1.06 24.51 -0.75
CA GLU A 444 0.54 25.84 -1.07
C GLU A 444 -0.14 25.90 -2.45
N HIS A 445 0.25 25.06 -3.39
CA HIS A 445 -0.34 24.96 -4.72
C HIS A 445 -1.48 23.94 -4.84
N ASP A 446 -1.77 23.16 -3.79
CA ASP A 446 -2.74 22.06 -3.81
C ASP A 446 -2.47 21.05 -4.95
N SER A 447 -1.19 20.69 -5.11
CA SER A 447 -0.74 19.70 -6.09
C SER A 447 -1.12 18.27 -5.70
N SER A 448 -1.35 17.40 -6.69
CA SER A 448 -1.46 15.95 -6.47
C SER A 448 -0.08 15.32 -6.44
N TYR A 449 0.41 14.91 -5.25
CA TYR A 449 1.76 14.35 -5.11
C TYR A 449 1.87 13.22 -4.07
N ILE A 450 2.94 12.44 -4.17
CA ILE A 450 3.39 11.43 -3.20
C ILE A 450 4.80 11.83 -2.73
N PRO A 451 5.00 12.16 -1.44
CA PRO A 451 6.33 12.38 -0.89
C PRO A 451 7.01 11.06 -0.50
N ASN A 452 8.34 11.02 -0.57
CA ASN A 452 9.19 9.90 -0.15
C ASN A 452 8.66 8.54 -0.65
N ALA A 453 8.36 8.47 -1.95
CA ALA A 453 7.74 7.32 -2.58
C ALA A 453 8.75 6.17 -2.66
N VAL A 454 8.44 5.05 -2.01
CA VAL A 454 9.28 3.85 -2.01
C VAL A 454 8.66 2.76 -2.89
N PHE A 455 9.44 2.30 -3.86
CA PHE A 455 9.13 1.13 -4.69
C PHE A 455 9.89 -0.10 -4.17
N THR A 456 9.16 -1.19 -3.93
CA THR A 456 9.72 -2.45 -3.44
C THR A 456 9.48 -3.59 -4.44
N ILE A 457 10.43 -4.52 -4.50
CA ILE A 457 10.31 -5.78 -5.25
C ILE A 457 10.74 -6.89 -4.30
N ASN A 458 9.88 -7.90 -4.09
CA ASN A 458 10.12 -9.01 -3.16
C ASN A 458 10.36 -8.53 -1.71
N ASN A 459 9.65 -7.48 -1.29
CA ASN A 459 9.81 -6.76 -0.03
C ASN A 459 11.17 -6.08 0.16
N GLU A 460 11.98 -5.93 -0.88
CA GLU A 460 13.22 -5.17 -0.84
C GLU A 460 13.03 -3.78 -1.45
N LYS A 461 13.47 -2.73 -0.74
CA LYS A 461 13.51 -1.36 -1.26
C LYS A 461 14.46 -1.30 -2.46
N LYS A 462 13.91 -0.97 -3.62
CA LYS A 462 14.68 -0.83 -4.88
C LYS A 462 14.88 0.62 -5.26
N TRP A 463 13.83 1.43 -5.17
CA TRP A 463 13.90 2.85 -5.48
C TRP A 463 13.17 3.68 -4.42
N GLU A 464 13.72 4.85 -4.15
CA GLU A 464 13.11 5.93 -3.36
C GLU A 464 13.07 7.17 -4.25
N VAL A 465 11.94 7.86 -4.31
CA VAL A 465 11.80 9.11 -5.05
C VAL A 465 11.24 10.16 -4.12
N ASP A 466 11.91 11.30 -4.02
CA ASP A 466 11.58 12.34 -3.04
C ASP A 466 10.15 12.87 -3.27
N PHE A 467 9.78 13.13 -4.53
CA PHE A 467 8.39 13.44 -4.89
C PHE A 467 7.97 12.81 -6.22
N ILE A 468 6.75 12.29 -6.26
CA ILE A 468 6.05 11.96 -7.52
C ILE A 468 4.85 12.89 -7.63
N ILE A 469 4.77 13.67 -8.70
CA ILE A 469 3.67 14.64 -8.92
C ILE A 469 2.88 14.23 -10.15
N TYR A 470 1.55 14.33 -10.07
CA TYR A 470 0.69 14.24 -11.25
C TYR A 470 0.12 15.61 -11.61
N SER A 471 0.35 16.02 -12.85
CA SER A 471 -0.24 17.22 -13.45
C SER A 471 -1.51 16.83 -14.21
N HIS A 472 -2.65 17.31 -13.74
CA HIS A 472 -3.94 17.11 -14.41
C HIS A 472 -3.99 17.89 -15.72
N THR A 473 -3.49 19.14 -15.73
CA THR A 473 -3.47 19.99 -16.93
C THR A 473 -2.61 19.41 -18.05
N LYS A 474 -1.42 18.88 -17.72
CA LYS A 474 -0.51 18.28 -18.73
C LYS A 474 -0.73 16.78 -18.94
N ASN A 475 -1.60 16.15 -18.15
CA ASN A 475 -1.82 14.71 -18.10
C ASN A 475 -0.49 13.93 -18.06
N LYS A 476 0.36 14.24 -17.06
CA LYS A 476 1.77 13.83 -17.02
C LYS A 476 2.25 13.59 -15.59
N ILE A 477 3.10 12.59 -15.41
CA ILE A 477 3.71 12.23 -14.11
C ILE A 477 5.14 12.76 -14.05
N TYR A 478 5.53 13.37 -12.94
CA TYR A 478 6.85 13.92 -12.71
C TYR A 478 7.51 13.17 -11.56
N PHE A 479 8.69 12.60 -11.82
CA PHE A 479 9.55 12.04 -10.80
C PHE A 479 10.59 13.09 -10.44
N ILE A 480 10.64 13.48 -9.17
CA ILE A 480 11.45 14.59 -8.70
C ILE A 480 12.42 14.10 -7.64
N GLU A 481 13.69 14.40 -7.87
CA GLU A 481 14.75 14.33 -6.86
C GLU A 481 15.04 15.73 -6.33
N ALA A 482 15.05 15.87 -5.01
CA ALA A 482 15.38 17.10 -4.30
C ALA A 482 16.80 17.00 -3.72
N LYS A 483 17.61 18.05 -3.93
CA LYS A 483 18.95 18.16 -3.37
C LYS A 483 19.19 19.56 -2.81
N THR A 484 19.88 19.68 -1.68
CA THR A 484 20.24 21.02 -1.18
C THR A 484 21.16 21.75 -2.18
N LYS A 485 22.07 21.02 -2.84
CA LYS A 485 22.95 21.53 -3.89
C LYS A 485 22.93 20.64 -5.13
N LEU A 486 22.79 21.25 -6.31
CA LEU A 486 22.98 20.60 -7.59
C LEU A 486 24.47 20.52 -7.91
N ASN A 487 24.96 19.32 -8.23
CA ASN A 487 26.34 19.10 -8.69
C ASN A 487 26.36 18.03 -9.79
N LYS A 488 27.52 17.85 -10.40
CA LYS A 488 27.71 16.89 -11.49
C LYS A 488 27.37 15.45 -11.09
N GLU A 489 27.81 15.04 -9.90
CA GLU A 489 27.66 13.68 -9.41
C GLU A 489 26.20 13.32 -9.18
N TYR A 490 25.39 14.24 -8.63
CA TYR A 490 23.96 14.04 -8.42
C TYR A 490 23.19 13.99 -9.73
N ILE A 491 23.51 14.86 -10.70
CA ILE A 491 22.91 14.82 -12.05
C ILE A 491 23.19 13.45 -12.68
N TYR A 492 24.45 13.02 -12.71
CA TYR A 492 24.84 11.74 -13.28
C TYR A 492 24.16 10.54 -12.58
N SER A 493 24.16 10.54 -11.25
CA SER A 493 23.50 9.50 -10.46
C SER A 493 22.00 9.43 -10.74
N TYR A 494 21.34 10.58 -10.87
CA TYR A 494 19.91 10.64 -11.09
C TYR A 494 19.51 10.25 -12.51
N ILE A 495 20.33 10.55 -13.52
CA ILE A 495 20.16 10.01 -14.88
C ILE A 495 20.12 8.48 -14.83
N ARG A 496 21.09 7.84 -14.16
CA ARG A 496 21.13 6.37 -14.04
C ARG A 496 19.93 5.81 -13.30
N LYS A 497 19.53 6.43 -12.18
CA LYS A 497 18.36 6.05 -11.38
C LYS A 497 17.07 6.16 -12.20
N SER A 498 16.93 7.21 -13.00
CA SER A 498 15.77 7.44 -13.88
C SER A 498 15.67 6.37 -14.97
N SER A 499 16.81 5.98 -15.57
CA SER A 499 16.89 4.88 -16.54
C SER A 499 16.43 3.53 -15.96
N GLU A 500 16.93 3.19 -14.76
CA GLU A 500 16.58 1.96 -14.06
C GLU A 500 15.09 1.94 -13.67
N LEU A 501 14.58 3.09 -13.20
CA LEU A 501 13.18 3.25 -12.82
C LEU A 501 12.25 3.17 -14.04
N GLU A 502 12.53 3.86 -15.14
CA GLU A 502 11.73 3.79 -16.39
C GLU A 502 11.57 2.35 -16.88
N ALA A 503 12.70 1.62 -16.96
CA ALA A 503 12.69 0.23 -17.40
C ALA A 503 11.83 -0.65 -16.48
N SER A 504 11.93 -0.42 -15.17
CA SER A 504 11.15 -1.16 -14.17
C SER A 504 9.67 -0.80 -14.21
N LEU A 505 9.32 0.49 -14.38
CA LEU A 505 7.94 0.93 -14.56
C LEU A 505 7.30 0.26 -15.78
N LYS A 506 8.00 0.22 -16.92
CA LYS A 506 7.48 -0.44 -18.13
C LYS A 506 7.24 -1.93 -17.91
N ASN A 507 8.25 -2.64 -17.41
CA ASN A 507 8.18 -4.07 -17.22
C ASN A 507 7.15 -4.46 -16.15
N GLU A 508 7.14 -3.77 -15.01
CA GLU A 508 6.41 -4.20 -13.82
C GLU A 508 4.98 -3.65 -13.75
N LEU A 509 4.70 -2.51 -14.38
CA LEU A 509 3.33 -2.02 -14.57
C LEU A 509 2.66 -2.62 -15.80
N GLY A 510 3.35 -3.49 -16.55
CA GLY A 510 2.82 -4.12 -17.76
C GLY A 510 2.48 -3.11 -18.86
N ILE A 511 3.26 -2.03 -18.95
CA ILE A 511 3.10 -1.02 -20.00
C ILE A 511 3.55 -1.68 -21.30
N LEU A 512 2.63 -1.79 -22.27
CA LEU A 512 2.95 -2.38 -23.56
C LEU A 512 3.95 -1.48 -24.29
N ASP A 513 4.81 -2.06 -25.14
CA ASP A 513 5.81 -1.31 -25.91
C ASP A 513 5.22 -0.19 -26.79
N THR A 514 3.92 -0.27 -27.09
CA THR A 514 3.16 0.71 -27.87
C THR A 514 2.51 1.81 -27.03
N GLU A 515 2.53 1.70 -25.70
CA GLU A 515 1.86 2.62 -24.79
C GLU A 515 2.86 3.60 -24.19
N ILE A 516 2.62 4.90 -24.41
CA ILE A 516 3.52 5.94 -23.91
C ILE A 516 3.04 6.36 -22.53
N LEU A 517 3.72 5.87 -21.49
CA LEU A 517 3.67 6.49 -20.17
C LEU A 517 4.30 7.88 -20.26
N ASN A 518 3.49 8.92 -20.04
CA ASN A 518 3.99 10.28 -20.12
C ASN A 518 4.63 10.69 -18.79
N VAL A 519 5.90 10.31 -18.61
CA VAL A 519 6.70 10.73 -17.44
C VAL A 519 7.73 11.80 -17.80
N GLU A 520 8.10 12.62 -16.83
CA GLU A 520 9.27 13.49 -16.87
C GLU A 520 10.11 13.31 -15.62
N TYR A 521 11.41 13.50 -15.77
CA TYR A 521 12.38 13.42 -14.68
C TYR A 521 12.91 14.81 -14.38
N VAL A 522 12.90 15.20 -13.11
CA VAL A 522 13.35 16.52 -12.66
C VAL A 522 14.28 16.37 -11.48
N ILE A 523 15.44 17.02 -11.52
CA ILE A 523 16.27 17.23 -10.33
C ILE A 523 16.16 18.70 -9.93
N LEU A 524 15.65 18.93 -8.72
CA LEU A 524 15.49 20.24 -8.11
C LEU A 524 16.56 20.43 -7.05
N ALA A 525 17.14 21.63 -7.01
CA ALA A 525 17.99 22.04 -5.92
C ALA A 525 17.78 23.48 -5.48
N GLY A 526 18.11 23.75 -4.21
CA GLY A 526 18.10 25.11 -3.68
C GLY A 526 19.32 25.90 -4.15
N PHE A 527 20.47 25.25 -4.31
CA PHE A 527 21.71 25.90 -4.70
C PHE A 527 22.45 25.06 -5.74
N SER A 528 23.55 25.59 -6.28
CA SER A 528 24.40 24.87 -7.24
C SER A 528 25.86 24.88 -6.81
N ASP A 529 26.60 23.89 -7.30
CA ASP A 529 28.05 23.83 -7.23
C ASP A 529 28.68 24.29 -8.56
N GLU A 530 29.95 24.69 -8.52
CA GLU A 530 30.66 25.18 -9.69
C GLU A 530 30.85 24.10 -10.75
N ASN A 531 30.95 22.84 -10.35
CA ASN A 531 31.20 21.70 -11.24
C ASN A 531 30.00 21.31 -12.15
N VAL A 532 28.86 21.98 -12.02
CA VAL A 532 27.72 21.83 -12.95
C VAL A 532 28.09 22.31 -14.35
N ASP A 533 29.10 23.18 -14.47
CA ASP A 533 29.70 23.65 -15.73
C ASP A 533 30.19 22.52 -16.64
N ALA A 534 30.43 21.31 -16.10
CA ALA A 534 30.72 20.11 -16.87
C ALA A 534 29.63 19.78 -17.92
N TYR A 535 28.42 20.32 -17.75
CA TYR A 535 27.30 20.20 -18.70
C TYR A 535 27.10 21.44 -19.58
N GLN A 536 28.07 22.34 -19.69
CA GLN A 536 27.99 23.60 -20.45
C GLN A 536 27.39 23.48 -21.86
N HIS A 537 27.60 22.35 -22.55
CA HIS A 537 27.05 22.09 -23.88
C HIS A 537 25.51 22.04 -23.93
N PHE A 538 24.86 21.84 -22.78
CA PHE A 538 23.41 21.82 -22.62
C PHE A 538 22.86 23.07 -21.94
N ILE A 539 23.74 24.00 -21.53
CA ILE A 539 23.39 25.17 -20.72
C ILE A 539 23.39 26.39 -21.65
N GLU A 540 22.20 26.78 -22.08
CA GLU A 540 22.00 28.00 -22.85
C GLU A 540 21.69 29.18 -21.91
N SER A 541 22.34 30.32 -22.12
CA SER A 541 22.05 31.53 -21.36
C SER A 541 20.58 31.93 -21.53
N LYS A 542 19.87 32.13 -20.41
CA LYS A 542 18.46 32.52 -20.37
C LYS A 542 18.29 33.75 -19.48
N GLU A 543 17.22 34.53 -19.70
CA GLU A 543 16.86 35.60 -18.77
C GLU A 543 16.65 34.99 -17.36
N ASP A 544 17.28 35.59 -16.35
CA ASP A 544 17.32 35.15 -14.94
C ASP A 544 17.98 33.79 -14.60
N TYR A 545 18.31 32.95 -15.58
CA TYR A 545 18.87 31.61 -15.37
C TYR A 545 20.14 31.36 -16.19
N ASN A 546 20.96 30.41 -15.73
CA ASN A 546 22.22 30.02 -16.38
C ASN A 546 23.24 31.17 -16.45
N ASN A 547 23.06 32.21 -15.63
CA ASN A 547 23.90 33.39 -15.51
C ASN A 547 24.06 33.76 -14.03
N LYS A 548 25.18 34.41 -13.68
CA LYS A 548 25.37 34.91 -12.30
C LYS A 548 24.32 35.98 -11.99
N ARG A 549 23.75 35.92 -10.77
CA ARG A 549 22.85 36.94 -10.23
C ARG A 549 23.57 37.72 -9.13
N ASP A 550 23.34 39.03 -9.09
CA ASP A 550 23.87 39.89 -8.04
C ASP A 550 23.42 39.41 -6.65
N GLY A 551 24.34 39.44 -5.69
CA GLY A 551 24.10 39.01 -4.31
C GLY A 551 24.12 37.49 -4.07
N PHE A 552 24.12 36.66 -5.11
CA PHE A 552 24.19 35.21 -4.97
C PHE A 552 25.59 34.67 -5.25
N PHE A 553 26.08 33.79 -4.36
CA PHE A 553 27.34 33.09 -4.55
C PHE A 553 27.23 31.97 -5.59
N THR A 554 26.06 31.32 -5.65
CA THR A 554 25.79 30.19 -6.55
C THR A 554 25.01 30.63 -7.80
N LEU A 555 25.26 29.97 -8.92
CA LEU A 555 24.61 30.27 -10.19
C LEU A 555 23.26 29.52 -10.29
N PRO A 556 22.11 30.21 -10.50
CA PRO A 556 20.85 29.52 -10.73
C PRO A 556 20.84 28.78 -12.07
N TYR A 557 20.40 27.53 -12.07
CA TYR A 557 20.35 26.72 -13.28
C TYR A 557 18.91 26.38 -13.67
N HIS A 558 18.66 26.35 -14.97
CA HIS A 558 17.47 25.76 -15.58
C HIS A 558 17.84 25.29 -16.98
N PHE A 559 18.07 23.98 -17.13
CA PHE A 559 18.46 23.36 -18.39
C PHE A 559 18.03 21.89 -18.44
N SER A 560 18.20 21.24 -19.58
CA SER A 560 17.80 19.84 -19.77
C SER A 560 18.93 19.02 -20.39
N ILE A 561 19.15 17.81 -19.90
CA ILE A 561 20.16 16.87 -20.43
C ILE A 561 19.42 15.61 -20.92
N PRO A 562 19.77 15.03 -22.09
CA PRO A 562 19.19 13.77 -22.52
C PRO A 562 19.53 12.61 -21.59
N ILE A 563 18.54 11.75 -21.31
CA ILE A 563 18.77 10.48 -20.63
C ILE A 563 19.15 9.46 -21.70
N SER A 564 20.45 9.23 -21.88
CA SER A 564 21.01 8.51 -23.04
C SER A 564 20.41 7.11 -23.30
N THR A 565 19.89 6.44 -22.26
CA THR A 565 19.28 5.11 -22.38
C THR A 565 17.77 5.14 -22.67
N ILE A 566 17.13 6.31 -22.63
CA ILE A 566 15.70 6.47 -22.88
C ILE A 566 15.51 7.43 -24.05
N LYS A 567 14.95 6.92 -25.15
CA LYS A 567 14.70 7.71 -26.35
C LYS A 567 13.76 8.89 -26.04
N ASP A 568 14.11 10.06 -26.55
CA ASP A 568 13.29 11.27 -26.50
C ASP A 568 12.89 11.74 -25.08
N LYS A 569 13.71 11.39 -24.06
CA LYS A 569 13.53 11.83 -22.67
C LYS A 569 14.74 12.62 -22.18
N ASN A 570 14.45 13.68 -21.42
CA ASN A 570 15.44 14.53 -20.81
C ASN A 570 15.25 14.58 -19.30
N LEU A 571 16.35 14.75 -18.57
CA LEU A 571 16.36 15.19 -17.18
C LEU A 571 16.34 16.72 -17.16
N THR A 572 15.32 17.32 -16.57
CA THR A 572 15.30 18.76 -16.30
C THR A 572 16.04 19.06 -15.01
N CYS A 573 17.07 19.91 -15.10
CA CYS A 573 17.93 20.30 -14.00
C CYS A 573 17.63 21.74 -13.59
N ILE A 574 17.19 21.94 -12.35
CA ILE A 574 16.85 23.25 -11.80
C ILE A 574 17.62 23.48 -10.49
N ALA A 575 18.27 24.63 -10.38
CA ALA A 575 18.79 25.14 -9.12
C ALA A 575 18.27 26.56 -8.91
N GLU A 576 17.39 26.76 -7.92
CA GLU A 576 16.79 28.07 -7.62
C GLU A 576 16.77 28.32 -6.10
N PRO A 577 17.61 29.25 -5.61
CA PRO A 577 17.67 29.60 -4.19
C PRO A 577 16.49 30.43 -3.68
N GLU A 578 15.82 31.20 -4.53
CA GLU A 578 14.73 32.07 -4.09
C GLU A 578 13.40 31.32 -4.06
N TYR A 579 12.76 31.29 -2.88
CA TYR A 579 11.52 30.54 -2.66
C TYR A 579 10.40 30.90 -3.65
N ASP A 580 10.13 32.19 -3.87
CA ASP A 580 9.05 32.62 -4.76
C ASP A 580 9.31 32.27 -6.23
N LYS A 581 10.57 32.31 -6.66
CA LYS A 581 10.96 31.89 -8.02
C LYS A 581 10.89 30.38 -8.17
N LEU A 582 11.37 29.63 -7.18
CA LEU A 582 11.26 28.17 -7.17
C LEU A 582 9.79 27.74 -7.19
N LYS A 583 8.94 28.40 -6.40
CA LYS A 583 7.49 28.21 -6.42
C LYS A 583 6.94 28.42 -7.82
N LYS A 584 7.24 29.54 -8.47
CA LYS A 584 6.84 29.81 -9.85
C LYS A 584 7.30 28.70 -10.81
N ILE A 585 8.57 28.30 -10.76
CA ILE A 585 9.11 27.23 -11.61
C ILE A 585 8.39 25.89 -11.39
N ILE A 586 8.16 25.50 -10.13
CA ILE A 586 7.47 24.24 -9.80
C ILE A 586 6.04 24.28 -10.35
N THR A 587 5.33 25.40 -10.19
CA THR A 587 3.96 25.56 -10.71
C THR A 587 3.89 25.59 -12.23
N GLU A 588 4.92 26.10 -12.93
CA GLU A 588 4.98 26.10 -14.39
C GLU A 588 5.42 24.74 -14.96
N THR A 589 6.37 24.08 -14.28
CA THR A 589 6.88 22.76 -14.66
C THR A 589 5.82 21.70 -14.44
N CYS A 590 5.19 21.70 -13.26
CA CYS A 590 4.20 20.75 -12.79
C CYS A 590 2.87 21.47 -12.45
N PRO A 591 2.14 22.01 -13.45
CA PRO A 591 0.88 22.70 -13.19
C PRO A 591 -0.17 21.72 -12.66
N LYS A 592 -1.17 22.24 -11.96
CA LYS A 592 -2.19 21.43 -11.30
C LYS A 592 -2.90 20.52 -12.28
#